data_AF-A0A2K8PSG2-F1
#
_entry.id   AF-A0A2K8PSG2-F1
#
_cell.length_a   1.000
_cell.length_b   1.000
_cell.length_c   1.000
_cell.angle_alpha   90.00
_cell.angle_beta   90.00
_cell.angle_gamma   90.00
#
_symmetry.space_group_name_H-M   'P 1'
#
loop_
_entity.id
_entity.type
_entity.pdbx_description
1 polymer ?
#
loop_
_entity_poly.entity_id
_entity_poly.type
_entity_poly.pdbx_seq_one_letter_code
_entity_poly.pdbx_strand_id
1 'polypeptide(L)'
;MQSWKEETGRRIMVDFRPHSHHWQVVRQVRASEAEAGIVDIGDARLFCAMTGWGDGCFPVFADMDASGAVVAVRVRFCDVDE
;
A
#
# COMPACT_ATOMS: atom_id res chain seq x y z
N MET A 1 -29.71 29.15 1.73
CA MET A 1 -28.78 28.53 0.76
C MET A 1 -27.41 29.12 1.03
N GLN A 2 -26.39 28.31 1.37
CA GLN A 2 -25.13 28.88 1.86
C GLN A 2 -24.32 29.49 0.70
N SER A 3 -24.10 30.81 0.74
CA SER A 3 -23.44 31.63 -0.30
C SER A 3 -22.05 31.13 -0.68
N TRP A 4 -21.41 30.33 0.18
CA TRP A 4 -20.11 29.77 -0.13
C TRP A 4 -20.12 28.86 -1.36
N LYS A 5 -21.24 28.27 -1.80
CA LYS A 5 -21.23 27.40 -2.98
C LYS A 5 -21.08 28.14 -4.32
N GLU A 6 -21.40 29.42 -4.37
CA GLU A 6 -21.55 30.18 -5.63
C GLU A 6 -20.33 31.05 -5.98
N GLU A 7 -19.40 31.24 -5.05
CA GLU A 7 -18.17 32.01 -5.31
C GLU A 7 -17.16 31.23 -6.15
N THR A 8 -16.76 31.83 -7.27
CA THR A 8 -15.71 31.36 -8.17
C THR A 8 -14.35 32.00 -7.84
N GLY A 9 -13.24 31.37 -8.22
CA GLY A 9 -11.89 31.95 -8.04
C GLY A 9 -11.16 31.59 -6.74
N ARG A 10 -11.69 30.65 -5.94
CA ARG A 10 -11.00 30.14 -4.76
C ARG A 10 -9.80 29.29 -5.12
N ARG A 11 -8.71 29.47 -4.37
CA ARG A 11 -7.52 28.63 -4.46
C ARG A 11 -7.54 27.62 -3.34
N ILE A 12 -7.39 26.34 -3.68
CA ILE A 12 -7.15 25.29 -2.69
C ILE A 12 -5.64 25.29 -2.43
N MET A 13 -5.23 25.61 -1.21
CA MET A 13 -3.88 25.32 -0.74
C MET A 13 -3.90 23.94 -0.09
N VAL A 14 -3.04 23.06 -0.58
CA VAL A 14 -2.81 21.74 0.02
C VAL A 14 -1.43 21.79 0.67
N ASP A 15 -1.37 21.59 1.98
CA ASP A 15 -0.12 21.36 2.69
C ASP A 15 0.17 19.86 2.66
N PHE A 16 1.05 19.42 1.76
CA PHE A 16 1.47 18.02 1.70
C PHE A 16 2.49 17.76 2.80
N ARG A 17 2.02 17.15 3.89
CA ARG A 17 2.89 16.72 4.98
C ARG A 17 3.08 15.20 4.95
N PRO A 18 4.25 14.72 4.50
CA PRO A 18 4.55 13.30 4.53
C PRO A 18 4.71 12.82 5.98
N HIS A 19 3.66 12.25 6.56
CA HIS A 19 3.65 11.84 7.97
C HIS A 19 4.23 10.44 8.24
N SER A 20 4.61 9.67 7.21
CA SER A 20 5.15 8.30 7.37
C SER A 20 5.74 7.74 6.07
N HIS A 21 6.53 6.65 6.15
CA HIS A 21 7.05 5.93 4.96
C HIS A 21 5.94 5.45 3.99
N HIS A 22 4.67 5.49 4.42
CA HIS A 22 3.50 5.25 3.58
C HIS A 22 3.48 6.09 2.29
N TRP A 23 3.82 7.37 2.34
CA TRP A 23 3.81 8.19 1.12
C TRP A 23 4.86 7.73 0.10
N GLN A 24 6.02 7.24 0.57
CA GLN A 24 7.11 6.79 -0.29
C GLN A 24 6.70 5.54 -1.04
N VAL A 25 6.07 4.58 -0.35
CA VAL A 25 5.64 3.34 -0.99
C VAL A 25 4.42 3.56 -1.89
N VAL A 26 3.46 4.40 -1.48
CA VAL A 26 2.30 4.75 -2.32
C VAL A 26 2.72 5.48 -3.60
N ARG A 27 3.79 6.28 -3.56
CA ARG A 27 4.36 6.90 -4.76
C ARG A 27 4.84 5.84 -5.77
N GLN A 28 5.51 4.79 -5.31
CA GLN A 28 5.98 3.71 -6.19
C GLN A 28 4.81 2.90 -6.75
N VAL A 29 3.86 2.51 -5.89
CA VAL A 29 2.63 1.79 -6.28
C VAL A 29 1.92 2.52 -7.42
N ARG A 30 1.71 3.83 -7.31
CA ARG A 30 1.03 4.64 -8.33
C ARG A 30 1.80 4.77 -9.64
N ALA A 31 3.11 4.58 -9.62
CA ALA A 31 3.97 4.65 -10.80
C ALA A 31 4.19 3.26 -11.43
N SER A 32 3.74 2.19 -10.78
CA SER A 32 3.92 0.80 -11.21
C SER A 32 2.70 0.30 -11.95
N GLU A 33 2.90 -0.35 -13.10
CA GLU A 33 1.82 -1.08 -13.81
C GLU A 33 1.24 -2.22 -12.96
N ALA A 34 2.08 -2.87 -12.15
CA ALA A 34 1.66 -3.94 -11.24
C ALA A 34 1.05 -3.43 -9.93
N GLU A 35 0.83 -2.11 -9.79
CA GLU A 35 0.30 -1.49 -8.56
C GLU A 35 1.04 -1.90 -7.27
N ALA A 36 2.37 -2.02 -7.37
CA ALA A 36 3.23 -2.48 -6.28
C ALA A 36 4.46 -1.56 -6.09
N GLY A 37 5.07 -1.62 -4.90
CA GLY A 37 6.23 -0.82 -4.54
C GLY A 37 7.07 -1.47 -3.44
N ILE A 38 8.37 -1.17 -3.44
CA ILE A 38 9.34 -1.62 -2.44
C ILE A 38 10.07 -0.41 -1.87
N VAL A 39 10.06 -0.27 -0.55
CA VAL A 39 10.85 0.75 0.14
C VAL A 39 11.66 0.12 1.26
N ASP A 40 12.88 0.61 1.46
CA ASP A 40 13.69 0.24 2.63
C ASP A 40 13.35 1.20 3.79
N ILE A 41 13.14 0.65 4.99
CA ILE A 41 12.77 1.35 6.23
C ILE A 41 13.77 0.92 7.32
N GLY A 42 14.80 1.72 7.54
CA GLY A 42 15.94 1.31 8.38
C GLY A 42 16.58 0.04 7.79
N ASP A 43 16.67 -1.01 8.59
CA ASP A 43 17.24 -2.31 8.17
C ASP A 43 16.18 -3.28 7.62
N ALA A 44 14.92 -2.85 7.49
CA ALA A 44 13.82 -3.66 6.96
C ALA A 44 13.50 -3.27 5.51
N ARG A 45 13.06 -4.26 4.73
CA ARG A 45 12.51 -4.03 3.39
C ARG A 45 11.00 -4.24 3.42
N LEU A 46 10.25 -3.21 3.04
CA LEU A 46 8.80 -3.26 2.94
C LEU A 46 8.40 -3.45 1.48
N PHE A 47 7.55 -4.45 1.24
CA PHE A 47 6.80 -4.62 -0.01
C PHE A 47 5.35 -4.20 0.22
N CYS A 48 4.78 -3.46 -0.72
CA CYS A 48 3.37 -3.09 -0.74
C CYS A 48 2.81 -3.40 -2.13
N ALA A 49 1.65 -4.03 -2.18
CA ALA A 49 0.87 -4.23 -3.39
C ALA A 49 -0.59 -3.89 -3.10
N MET A 50 -1.23 -3.25 -4.08
CA MET A 50 -2.68 -3.07 -4.04
C MET A 50 -3.36 -4.36 -4.45
N THR A 51 -4.55 -4.61 -3.90
CA THR A 51 -5.34 -5.81 -4.19
C THR A 51 -6.75 -5.37 -4.53
N GLY A 52 -7.38 -6.06 -5.49
CA GLY A 52 -8.79 -5.83 -5.83
C GLY A 52 -9.80 -6.41 -4.84
N TRP A 53 -9.33 -7.10 -3.79
CA TRP A 53 -10.16 -7.83 -2.82
C TRP A 53 -10.75 -6.93 -1.73
N GLY A 54 -10.33 -5.66 -1.67
CA GLY A 54 -10.79 -4.71 -0.65
C GLY A 54 -10.21 -4.99 0.74
N ASP A 55 -10.83 -4.39 1.74
CA ASP A 55 -10.42 -4.52 3.14
C ASP A 55 -10.77 -5.91 3.69
N GLY A 56 -9.87 -6.50 4.49
CA GLY A 56 -10.09 -7.82 5.06
C GLY A 56 -8.94 -8.31 5.92
N CYS A 57 -9.12 -9.49 6.52
CA CYS A 57 -8.07 -10.23 7.22
C CYS A 57 -7.68 -11.42 6.36
N PHE A 58 -6.49 -11.37 5.77
CA PHE A 58 -5.99 -12.41 4.88
C PHE A 58 -4.89 -13.22 5.57
N PRO A 59 -4.93 -14.56 5.54
CA PRO A 59 -3.84 -15.38 6.02
C PRO A 59 -2.54 -15.07 5.27
N VAL A 60 -1.46 -14.89 6.03
CA VAL A 60 -0.11 -14.65 5.51
C VAL A 60 0.81 -15.78 5.97
N PHE A 61 1.52 -16.37 5.03
CA PHE A 61 2.46 -17.46 5.26
C PHE A 61 3.87 -17.01 4.90
N ALA A 62 4.83 -17.36 5.74
CA ALA A 62 6.26 -17.25 5.44
C ALA A 62 6.79 -18.65 5.13
N ASP A 63 7.25 -18.85 3.91
CA ASP A 63 7.92 -20.08 3.51
C ASP A 63 9.40 -19.96 3.88
N MET A 64 9.91 -20.92 4.65
CA MET A 64 11.24 -20.90 5.25
C MET A 64 12.15 -21.94 4.60
N ASP A 65 13.44 -21.63 4.43
CA ASP A 65 14.43 -22.64 4.05
C ASP A 65 14.90 -23.49 5.25
N ALA A 66 15.81 -24.44 4.99
CA ALA A 66 16.36 -25.33 6.01
C ALA A 66 17.17 -24.60 7.11
N SER A 67 17.61 -23.36 6.87
CA SER A 67 18.31 -22.51 7.84
C SER A 67 17.37 -21.66 8.69
N GLY A 68 16.08 -21.61 8.34
CA GLY A 68 15.09 -20.73 8.97
C GLY A 68 15.08 -19.33 8.38
N ALA A 69 15.60 -19.12 7.16
CA ALA A 69 15.46 -17.86 6.45
C ALA A 69 14.16 -17.83 5.64
N VAL A 70 13.48 -16.67 5.62
CA VAL A 70 12.28 -16.46 4.78
C VAL A 70 12.71 -16.43 3.32
N VAL A 71 12.17 -17.34 2.50
CA VAL A 71 12.42 -17.39 1.06
C VAL A 71 11.24 -16.92 0.23
N ALA A 72 10.02 -16.99 0.77
CA ALA A 72 8.82 -16.44 0.13
C ALA A 72 7.78 -16.00 1.16
N VAL A 73 6.93 -15.06 0.76
CA VAL A 73 5.73 -14.65 1.50
C VAL A 73 4.52 -14.92 0.60
N ARG A 74 3.53 -15.66 1.11
CA ARG A 74 2.26 -15.91 0.41
C ARG A 74 1.10 -15.29 1.18
N VAL A 75 0.24 -14.59 0.45
CA VAL A 75 -1.03 -14.06 0.96
C VAL A 75 -2.15 -14.82 0.27
N ARG A 76 -3.09 -15.37 1.05
CA ARG A 76 -4.25 -16.08 0.50
C ARG A 76 -5.47 -15.15 0.51
N PHE A 77 -6.04 -14.87 -0.66
CA PHE A 77 -7.20 -13.99 -0.81
C PHE A 77 -8.55 -14.71 -0.75
N CYS A 78 -8.61 -15.97 -1.18
CA CYS A 78 -9.77 -16.84 -1.02
C CYS A 78 -9.30 -18.27 -0.70
N ASP A 79 -10.18 -19.05 -0.07
CA ASP A 79 -9.99 -20.49 -0.03
C ASP A 79 -10.28 -21.04 -1.44
N VAL A 80 -9.29 -21.74 -1.98
CA VAL A 80 -9.48 -22.59 -3.15
C VAL A 80 -9.95 -23.91 -2.56
N ASP A 81 -11.20 -24.30 -2.82
CA ASP A 81 -11.61 -25.68 -2.63
C ASP A 81 -10.72 -26.53 -3.57
N GLU A 82 -9.97 -27.48 -3.00
CA GLU A 82 -9.22 -28.50 -3.75
C GLU A 82 -10.14 -29.51 -4.44
#